data_AF-A0A6A8A766-F1
#
_entry.id   AF-A0A6A8A766-F1
#
_cell.length_a   1.000
_cell.length_b   1.000
_cell.length_c   1.000
_cell.angle_alpha   90.00
_cell.angle_beta   90.00
_cell.angle_gamma   90.00
#
_symmetry.space_group_name_H-M   'P 1'
#
loop_
_entity.id
_entity.type
_entity.pdbx_description
1 polymer ?
#
loop_
_entity_poly.entity_id
_entity_poly.type
_entity_poly.pdbx_seq_one_letter_code
_entity_poly.pdbx_strand_id
1 'polypeptide(L)'
;MAAAFALPAALPAFAQDGSQNRFRLEKTESGFVRLDTETGALTLCRDEGGQLTCRMAADERAAYEKELELLEKRVTALEGRQGTTAAKPGLPSEDEIESSLSIMERFMRRFFGLVQEFQEEERQQTAPNRT
;
A
#
# COMPACT_ATOMS: atom_id res chain seq x y z
N MET A 1 -5.91 47.80 -46.12
CA MET A 1 -5.93 46.90 -44.94
C MET A 1 -5.52 45.52 -45.43
N ALA A 2 -4.28 45.10 -45.15
CA ALA A 2 -3.78 43.78 -45.53
C ALA A 2 -4.12 42.78 -44.41
N ALA A 3 -4.94 41.78 -44.71
CA ALA A 3 -5.28 40.71 -43.77
C ALA A 3 -4.17 39.66 -43.80
N ALA A 4 -3.40 39.57 -42.71
CA ALA A 4 -2.42 38.51 -42.50
C ALA A 4 -3.16 37.22 -42.10
N PHE A 5 -3.15 36.22 -42.98
CA PHE A 5 -3.61 34.87 -42.68
C PHE A 5 -2.55 34.18 -41.83
N ALA A 6 -2.82 34.03 -40.53
CA ALA A 6 -1.99 33.22 -39.64
C ALA A 6 -2.34 31.74 -39.84
N LEU A 7 -1.40 30.98 -40.41
CA LEU A 7 -1.49 29.52 -40.54
C LEU A 7 -1.36 28.89 -39.15
N PRO A 8 -2.27 27.98 -38.72
CA PRO A 8 -2.09 27.25 -37.49
C PRO A 8 -0.90 26.30 -37.63
N ALA A 9 0.12 26.49 -36.77
CA ALA A 9 1.25 25.59 -36.67
C ALA A 9 0.76 24.22 -36.18
N ALA A 10 0.85 23.21 -37.04
CA ALA A 10 0.66 21.83 -36.65
C ALA A 10 1.81 21.44 -35.70
N LEU A 11 1.49 21.30 -34.41
CA LEU A 11 2.38 20.66 -33.45
C LEU A 11 2.56 19.19 -33.85
N PRO A 12 3.78 18.64 -33.82
CA PRO A 12 3.98 17.22 -34.05
C PRO A 12 3.32 16.46 -32.90
N ALA A 13 2.28 15.68 -33.22
CA ALA A 13 1.75 14.68 -32.31
C ALA A 13 2.78 13.55 -32.21
N PHE A 14 3.48 13.45 -31.09
CA PHE A 14 4.28 12.28 -30.76
C PHE A 14 3.32 11.10 -30.51
N ALA A 15 3.13 10.27 -31.54
CA ALA A 15 2.55 8.94 -31.36
C ALA A 15 3.49 8.14 -30.43
N GLN A 16 2.95 7.60 -29.35
CA GLN A 16 3.67 6.78 -28.38
C GLN A 16 4.11 5.46 -29.05
N ASP A 17 5.32 5.45 -29.60
CA ASP A 17 5.95 4.30 -30.27
C ASP A 17 6.36 3.17 -29.29
N GLY A 18 6.00 3.29 -28.00
CA GLY A 18 6.14 2.21 -27.02
C GLY A 18 5.17 1.06 -27.23
N SER A 19 4.16 1.21 -28.10
CA SER A 19 3.14 0.19 -28.35
C SER A 19 3.37 -0.66 -29.60
N GLN A 20 4.18 -0.19 -30.56
CA GLN A 20 4.34 -0.87 -31.86
C GLN A 20 5.10 -2.20 -31.78
N ASN A 21 5.90 -2.42 -30.72
CA ASN A 21 6.69 -3.65 -30.55
C ASN A 21 6.31 -4.48 -29.32
N ARG A 22 5.39 -4.00 -28.47
CA ARG A 22 5.00 -4.73 -27.26
C ARG A 22 4.26 -6.02 -27.56
N PHE A 23 3.43 -6.04 -28.61
CA PHE A 23 2.64 -7.20 -28.95
C PHE A 23 3.13 -7.81 -30.26
N ARG A 24 3.49 -9.10 -30.23
CA ARG A 24 3.79 -9.89 -31.43
C ARG A 24 2.72 -10.92 -31.69
N LEU A 25 2.31 -11.05 -32.95
CA LEU A 25 1.35 -12.05 -33.39
C LEU A 25 2.08 -13.14 -34.15
N GLU A 26 1.92 -14.38 -33.70
CA GLU A 26 2.45 -15.57 -34.34
C GLU A 26 1.31 -16.47 -34.82
N LYS A 27 1.48 -17.07 -36.00
CA LYS A 27 0.51 -18.02 -36.56
C LYS A 27 0.85 -19.43 -36.08
N THR A 28 -0.16 -20.13 -35.56
CA THR A 28 -0.05 -21.53 -35.09
C THR A 28 -1.02 -22.42 -35.86
N GLU A 29 -0.92 -23.74 -35.71
CA GLU A 29 -1.83 -24.68 -36.37
C GLU A 29 -3.31 -24.47 -35.97
N SER A 30 -3.56 -24.07 -34.72
CA SER A 30 -4.91 -23.91 -34.15
C SER A 30 -5.46 -22.47 -34.22
N GLY A 31 -4.72 -21.50 -34.74
CA GLY A 31 -5.13 -20.09 -34.77
C GLY A 31 -3.96 -19.12 -34.65
N PHE A 32 -4.18 -17.98 -34.01
CA PHE A 32 -3.15 -16.96 -33.80
C PHE A 32 -2.80 -16.85 -32.32
N VAL A 33 -1.54 -16.58 -31.99
CA VAL A 33 -1.09 -16.35 -30.62
C VAL A 33 -0.53 -14.94 -30.53
N ARG A 34 -1.02 -14.16 -29.57
CA ARG A 34 -0.48 -12.84 -29.22
C ARG A 34 0.46 -12.98 -28.03
N LEU A 35 1.72 -12.63 -28.22
CA LEU A 35 2.74 -12.51 -27.17
C LEU A 35 2.85 -11.05 -26.73
N ASP A 36 2.73 -10.80 -25.43
CA ASP A 36 3.17 -9.55 -24.81
C ASP A 36 4.67 -9.65 -24.47
N THR A 37 5.52 -8.86 -25.13
CA THR A 37 6.97 -8.90 -24.96
C THR A 37 7.45 -8.29 -23.65
N GLU A 38 6.60 -7.54 -22.93
CA GLU A 38 6.94 -7.02 -21.60
C GLU A 38 6.68 -8.04 -20.49
N THR A 39 5.57 -8.77 -20.58
CA THR A 39 5.14 -9.70 -19.51
C THR A 39 5.42 -11.16 -19.84
N GLY A 40 5.67 -11.49 -21.10
CA GLY A 40 5.78 -12.86 -21.59
C GLY A 40 4.44 -13.59 -21.74
N ALA A 41 3.30 -12.91 -21.50
CA ALA A 41 1.99 -13.53 -21.56
C ALA A 41 1.61 -13.90 -23.00
N LEU A 42 1.10 -15.13 -23.17
CA LEU A 42 0.59 -15.65 -24.44
C LEU A 42 -0.93 -15.66 -24.41
N THR A 43 -1.59 -15.16 -25.46
CA THR A 43 -3.04 -15.20 -25.58
C THR A 43 -3.43 -15.84 -26.90
N LEU A 44 -4.30 -16.86 -26.86
CA LEU A 44 -4.84 -17.46 -28.08
C LEU A 44 -5.95 -16.56 -28.67
N CYS A 45 -5.82 -16.25 -29.95
CA CYS A 45 -6.76 -15.46 -30.71
C CYS A 45 -7.40 -16.31 -31.81
N ARG A 46 -8.71 -16.18 -31.94
CA ARG A 46 -9.50 -16.83 -33.00
C ARG A 46 -9.97 -15.80 -34.01
N ASP A 47 -10.08 -16.23 -35.26
CA ASP A 47 -10.72 -15.46 -36.31
C ASP A 47 -12.25 -15.67 -36.21
N GLU A 48 -12.97 -14.62 -35.83
CA GLU A 48 -14.43 -14.58 -35.80
C GLU A 48 -14.90 -13.58 -36.88
N GLY A 49 -15.18 -14.06 -38.09
CA GLY A 49 -15.76 -13.25 -39.18
C GLY A 49 -14.80 -12.27 -39.86
N GLY A 50 -13.51 -12.60 -39.96
CA GLY A 50 -12.48 -11.72 -40.54
C GLY A 50 -11.89 -10.75 -39.52
N GLN A 51 -12.27 -10.87 -38.25
CA GLN A 51 -11.72 -10.11 -37.15
C GLN A 51 -11.06 -11.03 -36.12
N LEU A 52 -9.81 -10.73 -35.80
CA LEU A 52 -9.05 -11.48 -34.82
C LEU A 52 -9.49 -11.10 -33.40
N THR A 53 -10.11 -12.03 -32.69
CA THR A 53 -10.56 -11.85 -31.30
C THR A 53 -9.68 -12.65 -30.35
N CYS A 54 -8.90 -11.95 -29.53
CA CYS A 54 -8.06 -12.53 -28.49
C CYS A 54 -8.84 -12.60 -27.17
N ARG A 55 -9.06 -13.81 -26.64
CA ARG A 55 -9.65 -14.02 -25.31
C ARG A 55 -8.65 -14.81 -24.46
N MET A 56 -8.52 -14.47 -23.18
CA MET A 56 -7.75 -15.28 -22.23
C MET A 56 -8.24 -16.73 -22.26
N ALA A 57 -7.30 -17.67 -22.16
CA ALA A 57 -7.64 -19.09 -22.16
C ALA A 57 -8.51 -19.42 -20.92
N ALA A 58 -9.39 -20.42 -21.07
CA ALA A 58 -10.40 -20.70 -20.05
C ALA A 58 -9.79 -21.20 -18.73
N ASP A 59 -8.66 -21.90 -18.82
CA ASP A 59 -7.82 -22.35 -17.71
C ASP A 59 -7.12 -21.20 -16.99
N GLU A 60 -6.58 -20.23 -17.73
CA GLU A 60 -5.99 -19.02 -17.14
C GLU A 60 -7.03 -18.24 -16.33
N ARG A 61 -8.24 -18.06 -16.87
CA ARG A 61 -9.33 -17.40 -16.15
C ARG A 61 -9.67 -18.12 -14.85
N ALA A 62 -9.78 -19.45 -14.87
CA ALA A 62 -10.08 -20.23 -13.67
C ALA A 62 -8.96 -20.14 -12.61
N ALA A 63 -7.69 -20.06 -13.04
CA ALA A 63 -6.56 -19.85 -12.14
C ALA A 63 -6.62 -18.45 -11.48
N TYR A 64 -6.89 -17.40 -12.25
CA TYR A 64 -7.05 -16.05 -11.72
C TYR A 64 -8.25 -15.91 -10.78
N GLU A 65 -9.39 -16.51 -11.11
CA GLU A 65 -10.58 -16.51 -10.24
C GLU A 65 -10.28 -17.18 -8.89
N LYS A 66 -9.54 -18.30 -8.90
CA LYS A 66 -9.11 -18.98 -7.68
C LYS A 66 -8.16 -18.13 -6.83
N GLU A 67 -7.22 -17.42 -7.46
CA GLU A 67 -6.31 -16.51 -6.77
C GLU A 67 -7.04 -15.32 -6.15
N LEU A 68 -8.02 -14.75 -6.87
CA LEU A 68 -8.88 -13.68 -6.38
C LEU A 68 -9.68 -14.13 -5.15
N GLU A 69 -10.30 -15.30 -5.20
CA GLU A 69 -11.04 -15.86 -4.07
C GLU A 69 -10.14 -16.07 -2.83
N LEU A 70 -8.92 -16.55 -3.04
CA LEU A 70 -7.94 -16.73 -1.96
C LEU A 70 -7.50 -15.38 -1.37
N LEU A 71 -7.30 -14.37 -2.22
CA LEU A 71 -6.89 -13.04 -1.79
C LEU A 71 -8.01 -12.35 -1.01
N GLU A 72 -9.25 -12.43 -1.49
CA GLU A 72 -10.43 -11.90 -0.80
C GLU A 72 -10.56 -12.52 0.59
N LYS A 73 -10.46 -13.85 0.70
CA LYS A 73 -10.46 -14.54 2.01
C LYS A 73 -9.36 -14.05 2.95
N ARG A 74 -8.16 -13.78 2.43
CA ARG A 74 -7.06 -13.24 3.22
C ARG A 74 -7.35 -11.82 3.69
N VAL A 75 -7.85 -10.95 2.81
CA VAL A 75 -8.21 -9.57 3.18
C VAL A 75 -9.29 -9.59 4.25
N THR A 76 -10.39 -10.34 4.06
CA THR A 76 -11.45 -10.46 5.07
C THR A 76 -10.93 -11.01 6.39
N ALA A 77 -10.03 -11.99 6.37
CA ALA A 77 -9.42 -12.51 7.59
C ALA A 77 -8.52 -11.49 8.29
N LEU A 78 -7.77 -10.68 7.53
CA LEU A 78 -6.93 -9.61 8.08
C LEU A 78 -7.75 -8.45 8.61
N GLU A 79 -8.77 -8.01 7.87
CA GLU A 79 -9.73 -6.99 8.30
C GLU A 79 -10.52 -7.44 9.51
N GLY A 80 -10.92 -8.71 9.60
CA GLY A 80 -11.57 -9.26 10.78
C GLY A 80 -10.65 -9.25 12.00
N ARG A 81 -9.37 -9.62 11.83
CA ARG A 81 -8.37 -9.53 12.90
C ARG A 81 -8.13 -8.09 13.32
N GLN A 82 -8.01 -7.17 12.36
CA GLN A 82 -7.90 -5.74 12.65
C GLN A 82 -9.18 -5.22 13.31
N GLY A 83 -10.39 -5.63 12.93
CA GLY A 83 -11.62 -5.22 13.60
C GLY A 83 -11.69 -5.67 15.06
N THR A 84 -11.06 -6.80 15.40
CA THR A 84 -10.95 -7.27 16.80
C THR A 84 -9.80 -6.62 17.59
N THR A 85 -8.78 -6.05 16.92
CA THR A 85 -7.66 -5.34 17.57
C THR A 85 -7.71 -3.81 17.36
N ALA A 86 -8.64 -3.32 16.56
CA ALA A 86 -8.87 -1.92 16.22
C ALA A 86 -10.25 -1.49 16.72
N ALA A 87 -10.47 -1.66 18.02
CA ALA A 87 -11.07 -0.57 18.77
C ALA A 87 -10.19 0.68 18.50
N LYS A 88 -10.54 1.42 17.43
CA LYS A 88 -9.95 2.68 16.92
C LYS A 88 -8.42 2.76 16.91
N PRO A 89 -7.74 2.83 15.73
CA PRO A 89 -6.29 2.97 15.62
C PRO A 89 -5.77 4.37 16.02
N GLY A 90 -6.26 4.95 17.11
CA GLY A 90 -5.80 6.25 17.59
C GLY A 90 -6.37 6.69 18.94
N LEU A 91 -7.30 5.96 19.56
CA LEU A 91 -7.79 6.32 20.89
C LEU A 91 -7.89 5.06 21.74
N PRO A 92 -6.99 4.88 22.73
CA PRO A 92 -7.16 3.84 23.73
C PRO A 92 -8.52 3.97 24.41
N SER A 93 -9.06 2.85 24.87
CA SER A 93 -10.33 2.82 25.61
C SER A 93 -10.26 3.70 26.87
N GLU A 94 -11.39 4.20 27.35
CA GLU A 94 -11.43 5.05 28.57
C GLU A 94 -10.78 4.35 29.77
N ASP A 95 -10.93 3.03 29.88
CA ASP A 95 -10.31 2.20 30.91
C ASP A 95 -8.77 2.15 30.79
N GLU A 96 -8.23 2.08 29.57
CA GLU A 96 -6.79 2.13 29.32
C GLU A 96 -6.22 3.52 29.62
N ILE A 97 -6.98 4.58 29.31
CA ILE A 97 -6.60 5.96 29.64
C ILE A 97 -6.51 6.12 31.16
N GLU A 98 -7.52 5.70 31.91
CA GLU A 98 -7.52 5.75 33.38
C GLU A 98 -6.37 4.92 33.98
N SER A 99 -6.14 3.73 33.44
CA SER A 99 -5.01 2.88 33.84
C SER A 99 -3.67 3.60 33.63
N SER A 100 -3.48 4.22 32.46
CA SER A 100 -2.26 4.95 32.12
C SER A 100 -2.04 6.19 33.00
N LEU A 101 -3.11 6.92 33.34
CA LEU A 101 -3.07 8.07 34.24
C LEU A 101 -2.69 7.63 35.66
N SER A 102 -3.25 6.52 36.14
CA SER A 102 -2.91 5.97 37.46
C SER A 102 -1.45 5.50 37.55
N ILE A 103 -0.90 4.96 36.46
CA ILE A 103 0.51 4.54 36.35
C ILE A 103 1.41 5.78 36.36
N MET A 104 1.06 6.81 35.59
CA MET A 104 1.80 8.07 35.52
C MET A 104 1.82 8.79 36.88
N GLU A 105 0.70 8.81 37.60
CA GLU A 105 0.60 9.42 38.94
C GLU A 105 1.51 8.72 39.95
N ARG A 106 1.49 7.38 39.97
CA ARG A 106 2.35 6.57 40.85
C ARG A 106 3.83 6.77 40.54
N PHE A 107 4.17 6.86 39.25
CA PHE A 107 5.53 7.11 38.81
C PHE A 107 6.02 8.49 39.26
N MET A 108 5.26 9.55 39.03
CA MET A 108 5.63 10.91 39.42
C MET A 108 5.82 11.05 40.94
N ARG A 109 4.91 10.47 41.75
CA ARG A 109 5.04 10.46 43.21
C ARG A 109 6.33 9.77 43.67
N ARG A 110 6.66 8.63 43.06
CA ARG A 110 7.88 7.89 43.40
C ARG A 110 9.14 8.63 42.96
N PHE A 111 9.11 9.25 41.79
CA PHE A 111 10.22 10.03 41.25
C PHE A 111 10.55 11.25 42.12
N PHE A 112 9.54 12.05 42.49
CA PHE A 112 9.75 13.21 43.37
C PHE A 112 10.25 12.83 44.75
N GLY A 113 9.78 11.70 45.32
CA GLY A 113 10.31 11.20 46.59
C GLY A 113 11.81 10.91 46.52
N LEU A 114 12.27 10.27 45.43
CA LEU A 114 13.69 9.98 45.23
C LEU A 114 14.54 11.26 45.11
N VAL A 115 14.04 12.27 44.38
CA VAL A 115 14.76 13.55 44.21
C VAL A 115 14.87 14.32 45.52
N GLN A 116 13.83 14.30 46.37
CA GLN A 116 13.86 14.94 47.68
C GLN A 116 14.85 14.27 48.63
N GLU A 117 14.89 12.94 48.64
CA GLU A 117 15.84 12.15 49.42
C GLU A 117 17.30 12.54 49.09
N PHE A 118 17.65 12.62 47.80
CA PHE A 118 18.99 13.07 47.39
C PHE A 118 19.30 14.52 47.81
N GLN A 119 18.33 15.45 47.73
CA GLN A 119 18.53 16.84 48.18
C GLN A 119 18.73 16.95 49.70
N GLU A 120 18.05 16.12 50.47
CA GLU A 120 18.19 16.05 51.94
C GLU A 120 19.54 15.44 52.34
N GLU A 121 20.00 14.39 51.65
CA GLU A 121 21.33 13.80 51.84
C GLU A 121 22.45 14.81 51.55
N GLU A 122 22.37 15.58 50.46
CA GLU A 122 23.35 16.63 50.14
C GLU A 122 23.37 17.73 51.22
N ARG A 123 22.20 18.13 51.73
CA ARG A 123 22.08 19.13 52.81
C ARG A 123 22.64 18.62 54.14
N GLN A 124 22.44 17.34 54.47
CA GLN A 124 23.00 16.75 55.68
C GLN A 124 24.51 16.57 55.60
N GLN A 125 25.07 16.27 54.42
CA GLN A 125 26.52 16.19 54.21
C GLN A 125 27.21 17.55 54.29
N THR A 126 26.52 18.64 53.96
CA THR A 126 27.07 20.02 54.02
C THR A 126 26.84 20.72 55.35
N ALA A 127 26.01 20.17 56.25
CA ALA A 127 25.90 20.67 57.63
C ALA A 127 27.16 20.25 58.41
N PRO A 128 27.96 21.20 58.94
CA PRO A 128 29.21 20.87 59.60
C PRO A 128 28.92 20.01 60.83
N ASN A 129 29.59 18.86 60.91
CA ASN A 129 29.55 17.96 62.06
C ASN A 129 29.95 18.75 63.31
N ARG A 130 28.96 19.06 64.15
CA ARG A 130 29.16 19.80 65.40
C ARG A 130 29.59 18.80 66.47
N THR A 131 30.87 18.41 66.43
CA THR A 131 31.60 17.86 67.57
C THR A 131 32.09 18.98 68.49
#